data_AF-S8DH45-F1
#
_entry.id   AF-S8DH45-F1
#
_cell.length_a   1.000
_cell.length_b   1.000
_cell.length_c   1.000
_cell.angle_alpha   90.00
_cell.angle_beta   90.00
_cell.angle_gamma   90.00
#
_symmetry.space_group_name_H-M   'P 1'
#
loop_
_entity.id
_entity.type
_entity.pdbx_description
1 polymer ?
#
loop_
_entity_poly.entity_id
_entity_poly.type
_entity_poly.pdbx_seq_one_letter_code
_entity_poly.pdbx_strand_id
1 'polypeptide(L)'
;MDHLLSECEAPGQHQVWALAESLWRKKGNLTWPRPSLGVVHSCACASFKDEEGKPRAGIVRLYRILVTESAHLIWRLWNKRVIPNEETGRVTVASLEQIQRLWEGAINERLQTDCHMTSQSKYSKKAIRRALVRSTWRGTLQNKESLPHNWDRGEAEVLVGIELDRTIGEDTSEISWHNDGVSFGSGS
;
A
#
# COMPACT_ATOMS: atom_id res chain seq x y z
N MET A 1 14.09 -11.29 10.76
CA MET A 1 13.32 -10.42 9.84
C MET A 1 11.82 -10.46 10.13
N ASP A 2 11.26 -11.53 10.72
CA ASP A 2 9.86 -11.56 11.16
C ASP A 2 9.56 -10.52 12.25
N HIS A 3 10.38 -10.44 13.31
CA HIS A 3 10.26 -9.40 14.33
C HIS A 3 10.40 -7.95 13.81
N LEU A 4 10.94 -7.74 12.60
CA LEU A 4 11.21 -6.41 12.02
C LEU A 4 9.99 -5.82 11.30
N LEU A 5 9.16 -6.69 10.72
CA LEU A 5 8.11 -6.31 9.77
C LEU A 5 6.70 -6.63 10.28
N SER A 6 6.55 -7.52 11.27
CA SER A 6 5.27 -7.86 11.89
C SER A 6 5.18 -7.58 13.39
N GLU A 7 6.28 -7.61 14.15
CA GLU A 7 6.24 -7.64 15.64
C GLU A 7 7.03 -6.52 16.35
N CYS A 8 7.31 -5.39 15.69
CA CYS A 8 7.97 -4.28 16.37
C CYS A 8 6.94 -3.31 16.95
N GLU A 9 6.97 -3.08 18.27
CA GLU A 9 6.27 -1.99 19.00
C GLU A 9 6.73 -0.57 18.59
N ALA A 10 7.34 -0.40 17.41
CA ALA A 10 7.67 0.91 16.89
C ALA A 10 6.39 1.57 16.33
N PRO A 11 5.99 2.76 16.82
CA PRO A 11 4.73 3.41 16.44
C PRO A 11 4.59 3.65 14.93
N GLY A 12 5.72 3.69 14.21
CA GLY A 12 5.73 3.90 12.76
C GLY A 12 5.23 2.73 11.92
N GLN A 13 5.44 1.47 12.34
CA GLN A 13 5.00 0.31 11.56
C GLN A 13 3.48 0.20 11.56
N HIS A 14 2.88 0.33 12.75
CA HIS A 14 1.43 0.32 12.92
C HIS A 14 0.78 1.42 12.07
N GLN A 15 1.33 2.64 12.13
CA GLN A 15 0.82 3.77 11.35
C GLN A 15 0.85 3.49 9.84
N VAL A 16 1.95 2.94 9.31
CA VAL A 16 2.07 2.63 7.89
C VAL A 16 1.05 1.57 7.46
N TRP A 17 0.85 0.52 8.25
CA TRP A 17 -0.15 -0.51 7.93
C TRP A 17 -1.59 0.01 8.04
N ALA A 18 -1.88 0.88 9.00
CA ALA A 18 -3.17 1.55 9.13
C ALA A 18 -3.48 2.44 7.91
N LEU A 19 -2.48 3.16 7.39
CA LEU A 19 -2.61 3.95 6.16
C LEU A 19 -2.90 3.05 4.94
N ALA A 20 -2.17 1.94 4.81
CA ALA A 20 -2.40 0.97 3.73
C ALA A 20 -3.81 0.36 3.79
N GLU A 21 -4.27 0.00 4.97
CA GLU A 21 -5.62 -0.51 5.20
C GLU A 21 -6.69 0.54 4.86
N SER A 22 -6.51 1.79 5.28
CA SER A 22 -7.46 2.87 5.00
C SER A 22 -7.65 3.07 3.49
N LEU A 23 -6.56 3.01 2.72
CA LEU A 23 -6.62 3.16 1.26
C LEU A 23 -7.20 1.91 0.60
N TRP A 24 -6.92 0.72 1.14
CA TRP A 24 -7.51 -0.54 0.68
C TRP A 24 -9.03 -0.57 0.83
N ARG A 25 -9.55 -0.16 2.00
CA ARG A 25 -10.99 -0.13 2.29
C ARG A 25 -11.77 0.80 1.36
N LYS A 26 -11.13 1.86 0.84
CA LYS A 26 -11.76 2.73 -0.19
C LYS A 26 -12.01 2.04 -1.53
N LYS A 27 -11.34 0.91 -1.80
CA LYS A 27 -11.56 0.12 -3.01
C LYS A 27 -12.88 -0.63 -2.98
N GLY A 28 -13.39 -0.95 -1.80
CA GLY A 28 -14.63 -1.67 -1.54
C GLY A 28 -14.60 -2.43 -0.21
N ASN A 29 -15.68 -3.15 0.10
CA ASN A 29 -15.83 -3.97 1.32
C ASN A 29 -15.00 -5.26 1.28
N LEU A 30 -13.69 -5.14 1.02
CA LEU A 30 -12.77 -6.26 1.00
C LEU A 30 -12.05 -6.34 2.34
N THR A 31 -12.00 -7.52 2.93
CA THR A 31 -11.20 -7.78 4.12
C THR A 31 -9.75 -7.44 3.81
N TRP A 32 -9.13 -6.63 4.67
CA TRP A 32 -7.70 -6.32 4.59
C TRP A 32 -6.91 -7.53 5.10
N PRO A 33 -6.17 -8.25 4.23
CA PRO A 33 -5.30 -9.31 4.69
C PRO A 33 -4.03 -8.64 5.22
N ARG A 34 -3.97 -8.43 6.55
CA ARG A 34 -2.81 -7.81 7.20
C ARG A 34 -1.55 -8.60 6.82
N PRO A 35 -0.57 -7.94 6.20
CA PRO A 35 0.59 -8.66 5.69
C PRO A 35 1.50 -9.11 6.83
N SER A 36 1.75 -10.42 6.89
CA SER A 36 2.88 -11.01 7.60
C SER A 36 4.14 -10.97 6.71
N LEU A 37 5.32 -11.28 7.25
CA LEU A 37 6.53 -11.39 6.43
C LEU A 37 6.35 -12.40 5.27
N GLY A 38 5.67 -13.51 5.54
CA GLY A 38 5.33 -14.51 4.52
C GLY A 38 4.45 -13.93 3.42
N VAL A 39 3.51 -13.04 3.78
CA VAL A 39 2.69 -12.31 2.80
C VAL A 39 3.50 -11.27 2.03
N VAL A 40 4.45 -10.56 2.65
CA VAL A 40 5.34 -9.63 1.92
C VAL A 40 6.14 -10.37 0.85
N HIS A 41 6.67 -11.55 1.17
CA HIS A 41 7.39 -12.38 0.19
C HIS A 41 6.48 -13.00 -0.87
N SER A 42 5.25 -13.39 -0.51
CA SER A 42 4.30 -14.05 -1.42
C SER A 42 3.28 -13.10 -2.05
N CYS A 43 3.36 -11.78 -1.82
CA CYS A 43 2.36 -10.82 -2.31
C CYS A 43 2.27 -10.80 -3.84
N ALA A 44 3.35 -11.17 -4.53
CA ALA A 44 3.36 -11.35 -5.98
C ALA A 44 2.47 -12.51 -6.45
N CYS A 45 2.20 -13.49 -5.59
CA CYS A 45 1.37 -14.66 -5.83
C CYS A 45 -0.07 -14.51 -5.30
N ALA A 46 -0.42 -13.36 -4.70
CA ALA A 46 -1.76 -13.14 -4.14
C ALA A 46 -2.85 -13.27 -5.22
N SER A 47 -3.89 -14.04 -4.93
CA SER A 47 -5.03 -14.25 -5.83
C SER A 47 -6.31 -13.74 -5.19
N PHE A 48 -6.88 -12.67 -5.76
CA PHE A 48 -8.23 -12.21 -5.44
C PHE A 48 -9.13 -12.54 -6.62
N LYS A 49 -10.12 -13.40 -6.40
CA LYS A 49 -11.08 -13.84 -7.43
C LYS A 49 -12.43 -13.14 -7.23
N ASP A 50 -13.19 -12.93 -8.30
CA ASP A 50 -14.60 -12.56 -8.23
C ASP A 50 -15.49 -13.78 -7.93
N GLU A 51 -16.81 -13.55 -7.82
CA GLU A 51 -17.80 -14.61 -7.54
C GLU A 51 -17.83 -15.65 -8.67
N GLU A 52 -17.42 -15.25 -9.87
CA GLU A 52 -17.27 -16.07 -11.06
C GLU A 52 -15.87 -16.74 -11.18
N GLY A 53 -15.00 -16.58 -10.18
CA GLY A 53 -13.68 -17.21 -10.11
C GLY A 53 -12.58 -16.54 -10.97
N LYS A 54 -12.86 -15.42 -11.64
CA LYS A 54 -11.88 -14.68 -12.44
C LYS A 54 -11.00 -13.78 -11.57
N PRO A 55 -9.70 -13.68 -11.90
CA PRO A 55 -8.78 -12.84 -11.14
C PRO A 55 -9.09 -11.35 -11.31
N ARG A 56 -9.30 -10.65 -10.19
CA ARG A 56 -9.47 -9.19 -10.16
C ARG A 56 -8.10 -8.52 -10.26
N ALA A 57 -7.52 -8.52 -11.45
CA ALA A 57 -6.14 -8.06 -11.72
C ALA A 57 -5.83 -6.66 -11.15
N GLY A 58 -6.78 -5.72 -11.21
CA GLY A 58 -6.62 -4.39 -10.63
C GLY A 58 -6.46 -4.40 -9.11
N ILE A 59 -7.22 -5.25 -8.41
CA ILE A 59 -7.20 -5.39 -6.95
C ILE A 59 -5.94 -6.11 -6.49
N VAL A 60 -5.59 -7.23 -7.15
CA VAL A 60 -4.32 -7.94 -6.91
C VAL A 60 -3.13 -6.99 -7.06
N ARG A 61 -3.13 -6.19 -8.12
CA ARG A 61 -2.06 -5.23 -8.38
C ARG A 61 -2.02 -4.11 -7.33
N LEU A 62 -3.18 -3.57 -6.93
CA LEU A 62 -3.25 -2.57 -5.86
C LEU A 62 -2.71 -3.14 -4.55
N TYR A 63 -3.12 -4.35 -4.16
CA TYR A 63 -2.64 -5.02 -2.96
C TYR A 63 -1.13 -5.13 -2.95
N ARG A 64 -0.55 -5.62 -4.05
CA ARG A 64 0.89 -5.77 -4.20
C ARG A 64 1.60 -4.43 -4.01
N ILE A 65 1.11 -3.36 -4.64
CA ILE A 65 1.67 -2.01 -4.50
C ILE A 65 1.64 -1.56 -3.03
N LEU A 66 0.47 -1.65 -2.38
CA LEU A 66 0.32 -1.22 -0.99
C LEU A 66 1.27 -1.99 -0.07
N VAL A 67 1.36 -3.31 -0.22
CA VAL A 67 2.25 -4.15 0.61
C VAL A 67 3.72 -3.82 0.36
N THR A 68 4.16 -3.73 -0.90
CA THR A 68 5.58 -3.51 -1.20
C THR A 68 6.04 -2.11 -0.83
N GLU A 69 5.26 -1.07 -1.11
CA GLU A 69 5.62 0.32 -0.77
C GLU A 69 5.62 0.52 0.75
N SER A 70 4.64 -0.06 1.45
CA SER A 70 4.56 0.00 2.91
C SER A 70 5.73 -0.72 3.57
N ALA A 71 6.05 -1.94 3.14
CA ALA A 71 7.19 -2.70 3.65
C ALA A 71 8.52 -1.98 3.38
N HIS A 72 8.68 -1.39 2.19
CA HIS A 72 9.87 -0.61 1.85
C HIS A 72 10.01 0.63 2.74
N LEU A 73 8.92 1.37 2.99
CA LEU A 73 8.94 2.51 3.89
C LEU A 73 9.28 2.10 5.32
N ILE A 74 8.68 1.03 5.84
CA ILE A 74 8.98 0.48 7.17
C ILE A 74 10.47 0.15 7.28
N TRP A 75 11.02 -0.53 6.27
CA TRP A 75 12.45 -0.83 6.22
C TRP A 75 13.31 0.44 6.20
N ARG A 76 12.94 1.47 5.41
CA ARG A 76 13.66 2.75 5.40
C ARG A 76 13.61 3.47 6.74
N LEU A 77 12.46 3.50 7.40
CA LEU A 77 12.28 4.10 8.72
C LEU A 77 13.11 3.37 9.77
N TRP A 78 13.17 2.03 9.69
CA TRP A 78 13.99 1.23 10.58
C TRP A 78 15.49 1.50 10.40
N ASN A 79 15.98 1.56 9.16
CA ASN A 79 17.39 1.89 8.92
C ASN A 79 17.78 3.27 9.46
N LYS A 80 16.92 4.29 9.31
CA LYS A 80 17.14 5.62 9.90
C LYS A 80 17.16 5.61 11.43
N ARG A 81 16.52 4.62 12.05
CA ARG A 81 16.53 4.40 13.49
C ARG A 81 17.80 3.68 13.96
N VAL A 82 18.31 2.73 13.17
CA VAL A 82 19.42 1.87 13.58
C VAL A 82 20.78 2.45 13.18
N ILE A 83 20.83 3.16 12.07
CA ILE A 83 22.06 3.73 11.52
C ILE A 83 22.09 5.22 11.89
N PRO A 84 23.01 5.65 12.75
CA PRO A 84 23.21 7.06 13.06
C PRO A 84 23.56 7.83 11.79
N ASN A 85 23.02 9.04 11.66
CA ASN A 85 23.42 9.92 10.57
C ASN A 85 24.91 10.28 10.72
N GLU A 86 25.70 10.11 9.66
CA GLU A 86 27.17 10.27 9.69
C GLU A 86 27.63 11.68 10.07
N GLU A 87 26.85 12.71 9.73
CA GLU A 87 27.18 14.12 9.99
C GLU A 87 26.79 14.57 11.40
N THR A 88 25.67 14.06 11.93
CA THR A 88 25.11 14.51 13.21
C THR A 88 25.31 13.52 14.35
N GLY A 89 25.70 12.28 14.05
CA GLY A 89 25.80 11.17 14.99
C GLY A 89 24.46 10.76 15.62
N ARG A 90 23.34 11.34 15.17
CA ARG A 90 22.02 11.15 15.78
C ARG A 90 21.17 10.18 14.97
N VAL A 91 20.40 9.40 15.73
CA VAL A 91 19.32 8.58 15.20
C VAL A 91 18.10 9.46 14.97
N THR A 92 17.44 9.32 13.81
CA THR A 92 16.21 10.09 13.51
C THR A 92 14.97 9.23 13.72
N VAL A 93 14.08 9.68 14.60
CA VAL A 93 12.74 9.09 14.77
C VAL A 93 11.74 10.01 14.07
N ALA A 94 11.03 9.48 13.07
CA ALA A 94 10.01 10.23 12.34
C ALA A 94 8.73 10.37 13.19
N SER A 95 8.11 11.54 13.16
CA SER A 95 6.78 11.75 13.75
C SER A 95 5.69 11.05 12.94
N LEU A 96 4.51 10.83 13.53
CA LEU A 96 3.38 10.20 12.83
C LEU A 96 2.96 10.98 11.58
N GLU A 97 2.96 12.31 11.64
CA GLU A 97 2.67 13.19 10.50
C GLU A 97 3.72 13.05 9.38
N GLN A 98 5.01 12.96 9.75
CA GLN A 98 6.08 12.71 8.77
C GLN A 98 5.92 11.34 8.12
N ILE A 99 5.59 10.31 8.89
CA ILE A 99 5.36 8.96 8.37
C ILE A 99 4.18 8.95 7.39
N GLN A 100 3.10 9.64 7.72
CA GLN A 100 1.96 9.80 6.81
C GLN A 100 2.36 10.47 5.50
N ARG A 101 3.03 11.63 5.57
CA ARG A 101 3.50 12.34 4.36
C ARG A 101 4.45 11.50 3.51
N LEU A 102 5.37 10.77 4.14
CA LEU A 102 6.29 9.87 3.43
C LEU A 102 5.55 8.73 2.73
N TRP A 103 4.54 8.15 3.39
CA TRP A 103 3.74 7.09 2.81
C TRP A 103 2.86 7.59 1.66
N GLU A 104 2.16 8.72 1.86
CA GLU A 104 1.39 9.39 0.81
C GLU A 104 2.26 9.72 -0.40
N GLY A 105 3.46 10.28 -0.16
CA GLY A 105 4.44 10.54 -1.20
C GLY A 105 4.80 9.29 -2.01
N ALA A 106 5.17 8.20 -1.33
CA ALA A 106 5.53 6.94 -2.00
C ALA A 106 4.39 6.36 -2.86
N ILE A 107 3.16 6.38 -2.34
CA ILE A 107 2.00 5.88 -3.09
C ILE A 107 1.65 6.80 -4.26
N ASN A 108 1.71 8.13 -4.08
CA ASN A 108 1.48 9.11 -5.14
C ASN A 108 2.54 9.00 -6.23
N GLU A 109 3.81 8.86 -5.89
CA GLU A 109 4.89 8.60 -6.85
C GLU A 109 4.64 7.33 -7.68
N ARG A 110 4.14 6.27 -7.03
CA ARG A 110 3.77 5.03 -7.74
C ARG A 110 2.58 5.22 -8.66
N LEU A 111 1.54 5.93 -8.24
CA LEU A 111 0.40 6.31 -9.07
C LEU A 111 0.86 7.12 -10.29
N GLN A 112 1.71 8.12 -10.08
CA GLN A 112 2.24 8.95 -11.16
C GLN A 112 3.07 8.11 -12.13
N THR A 113 3.95 7.25 -11.63
CA THR A 113 4.73 6.32 -12.46
C THR A 113 3.83 5.46 -13.32
N ASP A 114 2.76 4.90 -12.74
CA ASP A 114 1.78 4.09 -13.47
C ASP A 114 1.10 4.86 -14.60
N CYS A 115 0.67 6.10 -14.33
CA CYS A 115 0.05 6.98 -15.32
C CYS A 115 1.04 7.30 -16.46
N HIS A 116 2.29 7.65 -16.13
CA HIS A 116 3.33 7.93 -17.12
C HIS A 116 3.62 6.70 -18.01
N MET A 117 3.67 5.52 -17.41
CA MET A 117 3.91 4.26 -18.12
C MET A 117 2.75 3.82 -19.01
N THR A 118 1.61 4.52 -19.02
CA THR A 118 0.53 4.24 -19.99
C THR A 118 0.80 4.78 -21.39
N SER A 119 1.77 5.68 -21.54
CA SER A 119 2.09 6.33 -22.81
C SER A 119 2.64 5.32 -23.81
N GLN A 120 1.82 4.94 -24.80
CA GLN A 120 2.25 4.05 -25.89
C GLN A 120 3.31 4.69 -26.79
N SER A 121 3.29 6.01 -26.96
CA SER A 121 4.31 6.71 -27.76
C SER A 121 5.68 6.63 -27.11
N LYS A 122 5.77 6.70 -25.77
CA LYS A 122 7.03 6.63 -25.03
C LYS A 122 7.50 5.20 -24.77
N TYR A 123 6.57 4.28 -24.45
CA TYR A 123 6.92 2.94 -23.96
C TYR A 123 6.52 1.80 -24.90
N SER A 124 5.83 2.08 -26.01
CA SER A 124 5.45 1.09 -27.04
C SER A 124 4.87 -0.20 -26.41
N LYS A 125 5.43 -1.37 -26.71
CA LYS A 125 5.02 -2.68 -26.18
C LYS A 125 5.20 -2.83 -24.66
N LYS A 126 6.01 -1.99 -24.02
CA LYS A 126 6.22 -1.98 -22.55
C LYS A 126 5.21 -1.10 -21.82
N ALA A 127 4.34 -0.39 -22.54
CA ALA A 127 3.34 0.47 -21.92
C ALA A 127 2.33 -0.34 -21.09
N ILE A 128 2.02 0.16 -19.90
CA ILE A 128 0.99 -0.43 -19.06
C ILE A 128 -0.37 -0.12 -19.69
N ARG A 129 -1.25 -1.12 -19.77
CA ARG A 129 -2.60 -0.93 -20.30
C ARG A 129 -3.36 0.05 -19.40
N ARG A 130 -3.93 1.10 -19.99
CA ARG A 130 -4.77 2.10 -19.32
C ARG A 130 -5.93 1.48 -18.53
N ALA A 131 -6.56 0.45 -19.08
CA ALA A 131 -7.61 -0.29 -18.38
C ALA A 131 -7.13 -0.91 -17.06
N LEU A 132 -5.88 -1.40 -17.03
CA LEU A 132 -5.28 -1.94 -15.81
C LEU A 132 -5.01 -0.84 -14.78
N VAL A 133 -4.38 0.28 -15.18
CA VAL A 133 -4.14 1.44 -14.28
C VAL A 133 -5.44 1.96 -13.69
N ARG A 134 -6.46 2.17 -14.53
CA ARG A 134 -7.80 2.56 -14.06
C ARG A 134 -8.38 1.52 -13.12
N SER A 135 -8.29 0.23 -13.45
CA SER A 135 -8.77 -0.83 -12.56
C SER A 135 -8.01 -0.89 -11.22
N THR A 136 -6.73 -0.52 -11.17
CA THR A 136 -5.91 -0.49 -9.96
C THR A 136 -6.30 0.67 -9.05
N TRP A 137 -6.39 1.89 -9.57
CA TRP A 137 -6.54 3.09 -8.74
C TRP A 137 -7.98 3.65 -8.65
N ARG A 138 -8.92 3.15 -9.46
CA ARG A 138 -10.32 3.58 -9.35
C ARG A 138 -10.85 3.35 -7.93
N GLY A 139 -11.44 4.37 -7.33
CA GLY A 139 -11.99 4.31 -5.97
C GLY A 139 -11.03 4.78 -4.88
N THR A 140 -9.73 4.88 -5.15
CA THR A 140 -8.69 5.27 -4.16
C THR A 140 -8.18 6.70 -4.33
N LEU A 141 -8.67 7.45 -5.32
CA LEU A 141 -8.22 8.81 -5.63
C LEU A 141 -9.00 9.88 -4.84
N GLN A 142 -8.35 11.02 -4.55
CA GLN A 142 -9.00 12.21 -3.99
C GLN A 142 -9.88 12.92 -5.02
N ASN A 143 -10.83 13.72 -4.54
CA ASN A 143 -11.64 14.62 -5.37
C ASN A 143 -12.28 13.90 -6.57
N LYS A 144 -12.93 12.76 -6.29
CA LYS A 144 -13.56 11.90 -7.32
C LYS A 144 -14.47 12.67 -8.28
N GLU A 145 -15.10 13.73 -7.80
CA GLU A 145 -16.02 14.58 -8.55
C GLU A 145 -15.31 15.55 -9.51
N SER A 146 -14.09 15.96 -9.21
CA SER A 146 -13.30 16.88 -10.06
C SER A 146 -12.22 16.17 -10.88
N LEU A 147 -12.24 14.84 -10.92
CA LEU A 147 -11.22 14.03 -11.57
C LEU A 147 -11.41 14.04 -13.10
N PRO A 148 -10.41 14.46 -13.89
CA PRO A 148 -10.51 14.46 -15.35
C PRO A 148 -10.81 13.04 -15.87
N HIS A 149 -11.67 12.90 -16.87
CA HIS A 149 -12.01 11.57 -17.43
C HIS A 149 -10.77 10.77 -17.92
N ASN A 150 -9.71 11.48 -18.30
CA ASN A 150 -8.44 10.98 -18.82
C ASN A 150 -7.26 11.14 -17.85
N TRP A 151 -7.51 11.22 -16.54
CA TRP A 151 -6.48 11.38 -15.51
C TRP A 151 -5.33 10.36 -15.59
N ASP A 152 -5.60 9.18 -16.14
CA ASP A 152 -4.64 8.09 -16.31
C ASP A 152 -3.59 8.32 -17.42
N ARG A 153 -3.66 9.44 -18.16
CA ARG A 153 -2.72 9.78 -19.24
C ARG A 153 -1.38 10.36 -18.76
N GLY A 154 -1.23 10.64 -17.46
CA GLY A 154 -0.01 11.24 -16.90
C GLY A 154 0.16 12.73 -17.20
N GLU A 155 -0.89 13.39 -17.70
CA GLU A 155 -0.94 14.84 -17.98
C GLU A 155 -1.59 15.63 -16.83
N ALA A 156 -2.29 14.93 -15.92
CA ALA A 156 -2.95 15.53 -14.77
C ALA A 156 -2.24 15.12 -13.47
N GLU A 157 -2.06 16.07 -12.56
CA GLU A 157 -1.64 15.77 -11.19
C GLU A 157 -2.83 15.16 -10.44
N VAL A 158 -2.64 13.92 -9.97
CA VAL A 158 -3.68 13.12 -9.31
C VAL A 158 -3.07 12.53 -8.05
N LEU A 159 -3.82 12.61 -6.95
CA LEU A 159 -3.39 12.15 -5.62
C LEU A 159 -4.32 11.07 -5.05
N VAL A 160 -3.76 10.20 -4.22
CA VAL A 160 -4.52 9.19 -3.46
C VAL A 160 -5.21 9.81 -2.25
N GLY A 161 -6.43 9.34 -1.97
CA GLY A 161 -7.22 9.83 -0.86
C GLY A 161 -7.07 8.97 0.36
N ILE A 162 -6.54 9.53 1.43
CA ILE A 162 -6.45 8.87 2.74
C ILE A 162 -7.32 9.66 3.72
N GLU A 163 -8.08 8.95 4.53
CA GLU A 163 -8.73 9.51 5.70
C GLU A 163 -8.36 8.60 6.86
N LEU A 164 -7.65 9.15 7.85
CA LEU A 164 -7.34 8.42 9.06
C LEU A 164 -8.55 8.49 9.97
N ASP A 165 -9.15 7.34 10.26
CA ASP A 165 -10.10 7.23 11.35
C ASP A 165 -9.36 7.46 12.67
N ARG A 166 -9.58 8.63 13.28
CA ARG A 166 -8.88 9.07 14.51
C ARG A 166 -9.36 8.34 15.77
N THR A 167 -10.23 7.33 15.64
CA THR A 167 -10.84 6.62 16.78
C THR A 167 -10.06 5.41 17.28
N ILE A 168 -9.04 4.92 16.56
CA ILE A 168 -8.25 3.73 16.95
C ILE A 168 -7.13 4.10 17.95
N GLY A 169 -7.37 5.08 18.82
CA GLY A 169 -6.43 5.56 19.83
C GLY A 169 -6.72 5.13 21.27
N GLU A 170 -7.91 4.58 21.55
CA GLU A 170 -8.37 4.41 22.95
C GLU A 170 -8.76 2.99 23.36
N ASP A 171 -8.67 1.98 22.49
CA ASP A 171 -9.05 0.61 22.89
C ASP A 171 -7.90 -0.39 22.64
N THR A 172 -7.02 -0.51 23.63
CA THR A 172 -5.96 -1.55 23.70
C THR A 172 -6.23 -2.57 24.82
N SER A 173 -7.47 -2.70 25.27
CA SER A 173 -7.87 -3.73 26.23
C SER A 173 -9.28 -4.19 25.89
N GLU A 174 -9.49 -5.00 24.86
CA GLU A 174 -9.59 -6.44 25.03
C GLU A 174 -9.81 -7.03 23.64
N ILE A 175 -8.76 -7.55 23.02
CA ILE A 175 -8.91 -8.25 21.77
C ILE A 175 -8.11 -9.55 21.82
N SER A 176 -8.80 -10.59 22.28
CA SER A 176 -8.39 -11.99 22.09
C SER A 176 -8.80 -12.40 20.68
N TRP A 177 -7.85 -12.70 19.78
CA TRP A 177 -8.16 -13.24 18.46
C TRP A 177 -7.42 -14.55 18.20
N HIS A 178 -8.24 -15.55 17.91
CA HIS A 178 -7.87 -16.84 17.36
C HIS A 178 -7.21 -16.69 15.98
N ASN A 179 -6.21 -17.55 15.75
CA ASN A 179 -5.45 -17.64 14.52
C ASN A 179 -6.21 -18.52 13.51
N ASP A 180 -7.14 -17.93 12.76
CA ASP A 180 -7.78 -18.64 11.65
C ASP A 180 -6.87 -18.62 10.42
N GLY A 181 -6.26 -19.80 10.19
CA GLY A 181 -5.26 -20.05 9.17
C GLY A 181 -5.77 -19.81 7.75
N VAL A 182 -5.04 -18.96 7.02
CA VAL A 182 -5.13 -18.87 5.56
C VAL A 182 -4.55 -20.15 4.98
N SER A 183 -5.42 -20.99 4.42
CA SER A 183 -5.03 -22.22 3.73
C SER A 183 -4.38 -21.88 2.38
N PHE A 184 -3.08 -22.13 2.26
CA PHE A 184 -2.38 -22.15 0.98
C PHE A 184 -2.59 -23.51 0.33
N GLY A 185 -3.42 -23.55 -0.72
CA GLY A 185 -3.56 -24.73 -1.56
C GLY A 185 -2.26 -25.00 -2.32
N SER A 186 -1.54 -26.04 -1.91
CA SER A 186 -0.44 -26.63 -2.67
C SER A 186 -1.03 -27.34 -3.89
N GLY A 187 -0.80 -26.78 -5.07
CA GLY A 187 -1.15 -27.39 -6.34
C GLY A 187 0.08 -28.01 -7.00
N SER A 188 0.04 -29.35 -7.08
CA SER A 188 0.90 -30.32 -7.80
C SER A 188 2.18 -30.75 -7.10
#